data_AF-A0A6J4GTU0-F1
#
_entry.id   AF-A0A6J4GTU0-F1
#
_cell.length_a   1.000
_cell.length_b   1.000
_cell.length_c   1.000
_cell.angle_alpha   90.00
_cell.angle_beta   90.00
_cell.angle_gamma   90.00
#
_symmetry.space_group_name_H-M   'P 1'
#
loop_
_entity.id
_entity.type
_entity.pdbx_description
1 polymer ?
#
loop_
_entity_poly.entity_id
_entity_poly.type
_entity_poly.pdbx_seq_one_letter_code
_entity_poly.pdbx_strand_id
1 'polypeptide(L)'
;MKNLLLITVAFLCLKSYAQKQPFPANVVFTNGLMASNKNSLDAQNNYKIWKDNFVTSCSNGRFRVKFDDPSQTVSEGIGYGMLLAVYAADKTLFDGLWLYYKDNVNFNGVMNWKINGCSGINGANGATDAELDAAFALIVADYQWASNGTLNYKSDAQILIATIKSHEIEANTFVLKPGDQFGGSQITNPSYFSPAYYRAFGTFSNDITFWNQVAAKSYTIINNNLTVNNAVGGLVSDWCQASGAYSTIASANGYNREGKAYTYDAARTPWRIAVDYLWYGTADAKAYAKKSSDFVRINLGGSANIKDGYNQNGSLNGQWHNATFVGAFACAAMAGENQAHLDASYSDLNNLNEPNSYFNHTLKTLYSFLLTGNFYLPPTANLSTGDFDLEKSTVTLFPNPSADRFTVHAPQQSTISVISPSGSIIHQQKTTNENTEINLANQSSGIYLIKISNDDFKSVTKKVILK
;
A
#
# COMPACT_ATOMS: atom_id res chain seq x y z
N MET A 1 27.10 59.65 -12.64
CA MET A 1 26.33 58.44 -13.00
C MET A 1 26.93 57.24 -12.28
N LYS A 2 26.35 56.82 -11.16
CA LYS A 2 26.61 55.51 -10.54
C LYS A 2 25.24 54.93 -10.19
N ASN A 3 24.74 54.08 -11.08
CA ASN A 3 23.45 53.39 -10.91
C ASN A 3 23.62 52.36 -9.80
N LEU A 4 22.93 52.59 -8.69
CA LEU A 4 22.79 51.64 -7.60
C LEU A 4 21.70 50.64 -8.00
N LEU A 5 22.12 49.44 -8.42
CA LEU A 5 21.22 48.34 -8.78
C LEU A 5 20.68 47.73 -7.48
N LEU A 6 19.42 48.01 -7.14
CA LEU A 6 18.73 47.39 -6.02
C LEU A 6 18.30 45.98 -6.46
N ILE A 7 19.02 44.94 -6.01
CA ILE A 7 18.61 43.54 -6.20
C ILE A 7 17.55 43.23 -5.15
N THR A 8 16.28 43.22 -5.56
CA THR A 8 15.17 42.75 -4.72
C THR A 8 15.17 41.23 -4.75
N VAL A 9 15.74 40.60 -3.73
CA VAL A 9 15.62 39.14 -3.53
C VAL A 9 14.21 38.87 -3.04
N ALA A 10 13.32 38.48 -3.95
CA ALA A 10 12.01 37.95 -3.59
C ALA A 10 12.22 36.58 -2.93
N PHE A 11 12.08 36.51 -1.60
CA PHE A 11 11.93 35.25 -0.90
C PHE A 11 10.59 34.61 -1.31
N LEU A 12 10.61 33.77 -2.33
CA LEU A 12 9.56 32.80 -2.60
C LEU A 12 9.49 31.88 -1.38
N CYS A 13 8.56 32.14 -0.46
CA CYS A 13 8.16 31.19 0.57
C CYS A 13 7.53 29.97 -0.11
N LEU A 14 8.36 29.04 -0.54
CA LEU A 14 7.93 27.69 -0.86
C LEU A 14 7.33 27.13 0.44
N LYS A 15 6.03 26.81 0.43
CA LYS A 15 5.41 26.03 1.49
C LYS A 15 6.06 24.65 1.48
N SER A 16 7.13 24.49 2.24
CA SER A 16 7.73 23.20 2.52
C SER A 16 6.84 22.51 3.55
N TYR A 17 6.15 21.46 3.15
CA TYR A 17 5.52 20.56 4.10
C TYR A 17 6.61 19.70 4.72
N ALA A 18 6.63 19.59 6.05
CA ALA A 18 7.51 18.64 6.73
C ALA A 18 7.16 17.24 6.22
N GLN A 19 8.15 16.55 5.64
CA GLN A 19 7.99 15.25 5.01
C GLN A 19 8.91 14.23 5.69
N LYS A 20 8.39 13.04 5.99
CA LYS A 20 9.17 12.04 6.72
C LYS A 20 10.20 11.32 5.85
N GLN A 21 9.83 10.96 4.61
CA GLN A 21 10.72 10.26 3.69
C GLN A 21 10.80 10.99 2.34
N PRO A 22 11.91 11.67 2.02
CA PRO A 22 12.04 12.37 0.74
C PRO A 22 12.04 11.40 -0.44
N PHE A 23 11.61 11.89 -1.60
CA PHE A 23 11.80 11.22 -2.90
C PHE A 23 13.11 11.71 -3.54
N PRO A 24 14.00 10.82 -4.02
CA PRO A 24 13.89 9.37 -4.03
C PRO A 24 14.27 8.76 -2.68
N ALA A 25 13.52 7.75 -2.25
CA ALA A 25 13.75 7.03 -1.01
C ALA A 25 14.91 6.02 -1.10
N ASN A 26 15.12 5.41 -2.28
CA ASN A 26 16.21 4.43 -2.54
C ASN A 26 16.28 3.29 -1.51
N VAL A 27 15.13 2.78 -1.05
CA VAL A 27 15.07 1.67 -0.09
C VAL A 27 15.65 0.41 -0.72
N VAL A 28 16.51 -0.28 0.03
CA VAL A 28 16.95 -1.63 -0.31
C VAL A 28 16.01 -2.63 0.34
N PHE A 29 15.30 -3.41 -0.46
CA PHE A 29 14.42 -4.46 0.07
C PHE A 29 15.24 -5.57 0.73
N THR A 30 14.76 -6.06 1.87
CA THR A 30 15.39 -7.16 2.60
C THR A 30 15.14 -8.52 1.95
N ASN A 31 14.09 -8.63 1.14
CA ASN A 31 13.75 -9.81 0.37
C ASN A 31 13.92 -9.53 -1.13
N GLY A 32 14.36 -10.54 -1.88
CA GLY A 32 14.48 -10.48 -3.32
C GLY A 32 15.72 -9.75 -3.83
N LEU A 33 15.80 -9.68 -5.15
CA LEU A 33 16.83 -9.00 -5.92
C LEU A 33 16.38 -7.56 -6.22
N MET A 34 17.36 -6.70 -6.43
CA MET A 34 17.15 -5.40 -7.07
C MET A 34 18.07 -5.28 -8.26
N ALA A 35 17.64 -4.59 -9.31
CA ALA A 35 18.49 -4.38 -10.47
C ALA A 35 19.79 -3.67 -10.07
N SER A 36 20.92 -4.14 -10.58
CA SER A 36 22.27 -3.60 -10.31
C SER A 36 22.45 -2.25 -10.98
N ASN A 37 21.80 -2.07 -12.13
CA ASN A 37 21.77 -0.86 -12.95
C ASN A 37 20.58 0.07 -12.65
N LYS A 38 19.86 -0.13 -11.53
CA LYS A 38 18.76 0.75 -11.13
C LYS A 38 19.23 2.19 -10.95
N ASN A 39 18.42 3.15 -11.37
CA ASN A 39 18.71 4.56 -11.25
C ASN A 39 17.44 5.34 -10.89
N SER A 40 17.41 5.97 -9.72
CA SER A 40 16.25 6.75 -9.27
C SER A 40 15.96 7.99 -10.11
N LEU A 41 16.89 8.44 -10.95
CA LEU A 41 16.61 9.46 -11.97
C LEU A 41 15.58 8.96 -12.99
N ASP A 42 15.58 7.66 -13.33
CA ASP A 42 14.58 7.07 -14.23
C ASP A 42 13.17 7.17 -13.62
N ALA A 43 13.05 6.87 -12.32
CA ALA A 43 11.79 7.03 -11.57
C ALA A 43 11.33 8.49 -11.52
N GLN A 44 12.24 9.43 -11.23
CA GLN A 44 11.94 10.86 -11.22
C GLN A 44 11.46 11.37 -12.58
N ASN A 45 12.13 10.98 -13.67
CA ASN A 45 11.78 11.38 -15.02
C ASN A 45 10.42 10.80 -15.44
N ASN A 46 10.17 9.52 -15.15
CA ASN A 46 8.89 8.88 -15.43
C ASN A 46 7.74 9.59 -14.70
N TYR A 47 7.92 9.94 -13.41
CA TYR A 47 6.92 10.69 -12.64
C TYR A 47 6.67 12.08 -13.23
N LYS A 48 7.72 12.81 -13.61
CA LYS A 48 7.58 14.12 -14.22
C LYS A 48 6.77 14.04 -15.52
N ILE A 49 7.13 13.11 -16.41
CA ILE A 49 6.42 12.90 -17.69
C ILE A 49 4.96 12.51 -17.43
N TRP A 50 4.73 11.59 -16.49
CA TRP A 50 3.38 11.16 -16.12
C TRP A 50 2.53 12.33 -15.63
N LYS A 51 3.08 13.14 -14.72
CA LYS A 51 2.37 14.30 -14.16
C LYS A 51 2.05 15.32 -15.25
N ASP A 52 3.01 15.65 -16.10
CA ASP A 52 2.83 16.62 -17.18
C ASP A 52 1.78 16.16 -18.20
N ASN A 53 1.72 14.85 -18.49
CA ASN A 53 0.84 14.33 -19.54
C ASN A 53 -0.56 13.96 -19.06
N PHE A 54 -0.73 13.49 -17.82
CA PHE A 54 -1.99 12.90 -17.37
C PHE A 54 -2.69 13.68 -16.25
N VAL A 55 -1.98 14.46 -15.45
CA VAL A 55 -2.61 15.24 -14.39
C VAL A 55 -3.20 16.53 -14.94
N THR A 56 -4.42 16.86 -14.53
CA THR A 56 -5.02 18.16 -14.82
C THR A 56 -5.81 18.66 -13.61
N SER A 57 -5.89 19.99 -13.47
CA SER A 57 -6.60 20.63 -12.37
C SER A 57 -8.11 20.64 -12.60
N CYS A 58 -8.83 20.58 -11.48
CA CYS A 58 -10.24 20.90 -11.36
C CYS A 58 -10.39 22.13 -10.44
N SER A 59 -11.63 22.57 -10.20
CA SER A 59 -11.90 23.68 -9.28
C SER A 59 -11.54 23.31 -7.82
N ASN A 60 -11.40 24.32 -6.96
CA ASN A 60 -11.23 24.15 -5.51
C ASN A 60 -10.04 23.27 -5.09
N GLY A 61 -8.95 23.30 -5.85
CA GLY A 61 -7.72 22.56 -5.54
C GLY A 61 -7.81 21.05 -5.77
N ARG A 62 -8.81 20.57 -6.52
CA ARG A 62 -8.90 19.17 -6.95
C ARG A 62 -7.99 18.92 -8.15
N PHE A 63 -7.49 17.71 -8.25
CA PHE A 63 -6.80 17.22 -9.45
C PHE A 63 -7.47 15.94 -9.90
N ARG A 64 -7.38 15.64 -11.19
CA ARG A 64 -7.77 14.34 -11.75
C ARG A 64 -6.67 13.81 -12.66
N VAL A 65 -6.74 12.51 -12.94
CA VAL A 65 -5.88 11.84 -13.92
C VAL A 65 -6.71 11.59 -15.18
N LYS A 66 -6.24 12.10 -16.33
CA LYS A 66 -6.83 11.88 -17.65
C LYS A 66 -6.68 10.41 -18.02
N PHE A 67 -7.78 9.80 -18.45
CA PHE A 67 -7.79 8.45 -19.02
C PHE A 67 -7.41 8.47 -20.51
N ASP A 68 -7.50 7.32 -21.20
CA ASP A 68 -7.24 7.22 -22.65
C ASP A 68 -8.11 8.20 -23.46
N ASP A 69 -9.39 8.31 -23.10
CA ASP A 69 -10.18 9.50 -23.45
C ASP A 69 -9.85 10.60 -22.41
N PRO A 70 -9.18 11.70 -22.81
CA PRO A 70 -8.75 12.74 -21.88
C PRO A 70 -9.91 13.52 -21.27
N SER A 71 -11.13 13.41 -21.83
CA SER A 71 -12.35 13.96 -21.24
C SER A 71 -12.86 13.14 -20.04
N GLN A 72 -12.31 11.94 -19.83
CA GLN A 72 -12.71 11.01 -18.78
C GLN A 72 -11.60 10.80 -17.75
N THR A 73 -12.01 10.27 -16.60
CA THR A 73 -11.16 9.81 -15.51
C THR A 73 -11.76 8.52 -14.96
N VAL A 74 -10.92 7.53 -14.66
CA VAL A 74 -11.33 6.31 -13.97
C VAL A 74 -10.78 6.27 -12.55
N SER A 75 -11.48 5.61 -11.63
CA SER A 75 -11.05 5.49 -10.22
C SER A 75 -9.67 4.84 -10.13
N GLU A 76 -9.37 3.87 -10.99
CA GLU A 76 -8.05 3.24 -11.13
C GLU A 76 -6.92 4.29 -11.29
N GLY A 77 -7.12 5.24 -12.20
CA GLY A 77 -6.15 6.30 -12.46
C GLY A 77 -5.98 7.25 -11.27
N ILE A 78 -7.04 7.46 -10.49
CA ILE A 78 -6.96 8.21 -9.23
C ILE A 78 -6.16 7.44 -8.18
N GLY A 79 -6.41 6.13 -8.00
CA GLY A 79 -5.64 5.27 -7.10
C GLY A 79 -4.14 5.25 -7.46
N TYR A 80 -3.82 5.04 -8.74
CA TYR A 80 -2.45 5.12 -9.24
C TYR A 80 -1.82 6.50 -9.02
N GLY A 81 -2.57 7.56 -9.32
CA GLY A 81 -2.09 8.93 -9.12
C GLY A 81 -1.80 9.25 -7.65
N MET A 82 -2.63 8.75 -6.73
CA MET A 82 -2.42 8.90 -5.29
C MET A 82 -1.14 8.18 -4.85
N LEU A 83 -0.91 6.94 -5.31
CA LEU A 83 0.33 6.21 -5.04
C LEU A 83 1.57 6.94 -5.59
N LEU A 84 1.52 7.40 -6.84
CA LEU A 84 2.62 8.12 -7.46
C LEU A 84 2.91 9.44 -6.72
N ALA A 85 1.88 10.22 -6.42
CA ALA A 85 2.03 11.50 -5.73
C ALA A 85 2.60 11.33 -4.30
N VAL A 86 2.11 10.34 -3.53
CA VAL A 86 2.57 10.16 -2.15
C VAL A 86 4.03 9.70 -2.08
N TYR A 87 4.45 8.78 -2.94
CA TYR A 87 5.85 8.32 -3.00
C TYR A 87 6.79 9.35 -3.62
N ALA A 88 6.30 10.21 -4.54
CA ALA A 88 7.04 11.36 -5.06
C ALA A 88 7.09 12.55 -4.07
N ALA A 89 6.50 12.40 -2.88
CA ALA A 89 6.35 13.43 -1.86
C ALA A 89 5.63 14.71 -2.35
N ASP A 90 4.71 14.56 -3.29
CA ASP A 90 3.92 15.65 -3.90
C ASP A 90 2.58 15.83 -3.18
N LYS A 91 2.64 16.47 -2.00
CA LYS A 91 1.48 16.62 -1.11
C LYS A 91 0.30 17.36 -1.77
N THR A 92 0.58 18.40 -2.53
CA THR A 92 -0.47 19.20 -3.18
C THR A 92 -1.25 18.38 -4.18
N LEU A 93 -0.57 17.58 -5.00
CA LEU A 93 -1.22 16.68 -5.93
C LEU A 93 -1.99 15.58 -5.18
N PHE A 94 -1.38 14.96 -4.17
CA PHE A 94 -2.02 13.92 -3.38
C PHE A 94 -3.33 14.38 -2.75
N ASP A 95 -3.29 15.52 -2.04
CA ASP A 95 -4.47 16.07 -1.36
C ASP A 95 -5.60 16.37 -2.35
N GLY A 96 -5.27 16.92 -3.52
CA GLY A 96 -6.28 17.24 -4.53
C GLY A 96 -6.84 16.02 -5.28
N LEU A 97 -6.06 14.96 -5.46
CA LEU A 97 -6.56 13.67 -5.98
C LEU A 97 -7.47 12.99 -4.96
N TRP A 98 -7.11 13.01 -3.67
CA TRP A 98 -7.96 12.45 -2.61
C TRP A 98 -9.28 13.22 -2.44
N LEU A 99 -9.23 14.55 -2.54
CA LEU A 99 -10.45 15.35 -2.54
C LEU A 99 -11.33 15.04 -3.76
N TYR A 100 -10.73 14.85 -4.94
CA TYR A 100 -11.47 14.42 -6.13
C TYR A 100 -12.09 13.02 -5.95
N TYR A 101 -11.37 12.07 -5.34
CA TYR A 101 -11.92 10.76 -4.98
C TYR A 101 -13.18 10.92 -4.11
N LYS A 102 -13.09 11.70 -3.03
CA LYS A 102 -14.20 11.95 -2.10
C LYS A 102 -15.39 12.66 -2.73
N ASP A 103 -15.16 13.57 -3.68
CA ASP A 103 -16.22 14.26 -4.40
C ASP A 103 -17.03 13.32 -5.33
N ASN A 104 -16.53 12.11 -5.61
CA ASN A 104 -17.10 11.17 -6.57
C ASN A 104 -17.46 9.79 -5.98
N VAL A 105 -17.55 9.67 -4.65
CA VAL A 105 -17.97 8.42 -3.99
C VAL A 105 -19.45 8.09 -4.21
N ASN A 106 -19.76 6.80 -4.27
CA ASN A 106 -21.12 6.29 -4.28
C ASN A 106 -21.68 6.17 -2.84
N PHE A 107 -22.89 5.61 -2.71
CA PHE A 107 -23.56 5.46 -1.42
C PHE A 107 -22.81 4.56 -0.42
N ASN A 108 -22.03 3.58 -0.90
CA ASN A 108 -21.21 2.70 -0.05
C ASN A 108 -19.88 3.34 0.36
N GLY A 109 -19.56 4.54 -0.14
CA GLY A 109 -18.33 5.25 0.19
C GLY A 109 -17.10 4.83 -0.63
N VAL A 110 -17.31 4.15 -1.77
CA VAL A 110 -16.26 3.85 -2.77
C VAL A 110 -16.43 4.74 -3.99
N MET A 111 -15.36 5.05 -4.72
CA MET A 111 -15.43 5.99 -5.85
C MET A 111 -16.15 5.37 -7.05
N ASN A 112 -17.07 6.11 -7.67
CA ASN A 112 -17.65 5.67 -8.95
C ASN A 112 -16.55 5.51 -10.01
N TRP A 113 -16.50 4.35 -10.67
CA TRP A 113 -15.32 3.93 -11.42
C TRP A 113 -15.01 4.78 -12.65
N LYS A 114 -15.97 5.54 -13.19
CA LYS A 114 -15.72 6.47 -14.31
C LYS A 114 -16.49 7.79 -14.22
N ILE A 115 -15.77 8.89 -14.41
CA ILE A 115 -16.26 10.27 -14.32
C ILE A 115 -15.95 11.04 -15.62
N ASN A 116 -16.85 11.92 -16.05
CA ASN A 116 -16.68 12.83 -17.18
C ASN A 116 -15.82 14.06 -16.78
N GLY A 117 -14.53 13.82 -16.57
CA GLY A 117 -13.59 14.89 -16.29
C GLY A 117 -13.69 15.33 -14.84
N CYS A 118 -14.08 16.58 -14.57
CA CYS A 118 -14.11 17.09 -13.18
C CYS A 118 -15.37 16.68 -12.39
N SER A 119 -16.44 16.25 -13.06
CA SER A 119 -17.69 15.82 -12.43
C SER A 119 -18.57 15.05 -13.43
N GLY A 120 -19.67 14.46 -12.97
CA GLY A 120 -20.63 13.75 -13.82
C GLY A 120 -20.25 12.29 -13.99
N ILE A 121 -20.97 11.43 -13.27
CA ILE A 121 -20.76 9.98 -13.28
C ILE A 121 -21.09 9.43 -14.68
N ASN A 122 -20.14 8.71 -15.27
CA ASN A 122 -20.29 8.00 -16.53
C ASN A 122 -20.39 6.48 -16.30
N GLY A 123 -19.67 5.97 -15.30
CA GLY A 123 -19.73 4.61 -14.82
C GLY A 123 -19.89 4.60 -13.31
N ALA A 124 -21.05 4.14 -12.84
CA ALA A 124 -21.38 4.09 -11.42
C ALA A 124 -20.77 2.85 -10.75
N ASN A 125 -20.66 2.90 -9.41
CA ASN A 125 -20.13 1.86 -8.53
C ASN A 125 -18.60 1.76 -8.52
N GLY A 126 -18.06 1.14 -7.47
CA GLY A 126 -16.63 0.98 -7.24
C GLY A 126 -15.97 -0.05 -8.14
N ALA A 127 -14.64 0.08 -8.25
CA ALA A 127 -13.76 -0.87 -8.90
C ALA A 127 -12.61 -1.14 -7.94
N THR A 128 -12.63 -2.31 -7.32
CA THR A 128 -11.95 -2.57 -6.05
C THR A 128 -10.44 -2.35 -6.10
N ASP A 129 -9.79 -2.51 -7.26
CA ASP A 129 -8.37 -2.15 -7.41
C ASP A 129 -8.07 -0.68 -7.06
N ALA A 130 -8.95 0.24 -7.46
CA ALA A 130 -8.82 1.66 -7.14
C ALA A 130 -8.90 1.93 -5.64
N GLU A 131 -9.87 1.30 -4.97
CA GLU A 131 -10.06 1.42 -3.52
C GLU A 131 -8.84 0.88 -2.74
N LEU A 132 -8.29 -0.26 -3.18
CA LEU A 132 -7.08 -0.84 -2.59
C LEU A 132 -5.87 0.10 -2.72
N ASP A 133 -5.67 0.69 -3.90
CA ASP A 133 -4.58 1.64 -4.15
C ASP A 133 -4.75 2.94 -3.34
N ALA A 134 -5.96 3.51 -3.32
CA ALA A 134 -6.26 4.72 -2.57
C ALA A 134 -6.08 4.53 -1.05
N ALA A 135 -6.59 3.41 -0.50
CA ALA A 135 -6.45 3.09 0.92
C ALA A 135 -4.98 2.91 1.32
N PHE A 136 -4.19 2.22 0.50
CA PHE A 136 -2.76 2.08 0.76
C PHE A 136 -2.02 3.42 0.62
N ALA A 137 -2.35 4.23 -0.38
CA ALA A 137 -1.74 5.55 -0.55
C ALA A 137 -2.02 6.48 0.66
N LEU A 138 -3.20 6.39 1.28
CA LEU A 138 -3.53 7.11 2.52
C LEU A 138 -2.68 6.65 3.72
N ILE A 139 -2.37 5.36 3.82
CA ILE A 139 -1.42 4.86 4.84
C ILE A 139 -0.04 5.48 4.64
N VAL A 140 0.44 5.54 3.39
CA VAL A 140 1.73 6.19 3.08
C VAL A 140 1.66 7.70 3.38
N ALA A 141 0.53 8.36 3.14
CA ALA A 141 0.35 9.78 3.40
C ALA A 141 0.37 10.12 4.90
N ASP A 142 -0.25 9.27 5.74
CA ASP A 142 -0.12 9.39 7.20
C ASP A 142 1.34 9.26 7.65
N TYR A 143 2.08 8.32 7.08
CA TYR A 143 3.52 8.20 7.36
C TYR A 143 4.30 9.44 6.89
N GLN A 144 3.98 9.96 5.71
CA GLN A 144 4.73 11.02 5.06
C GLN A 144 4.53 12.38 5.73
N TRP A 145 3.30 12.70 6.11
CA TRP A 145 2.89 14.05 6.54
C TRP A 145 2.16 14.10 7.88
N ALA A 146 1.96 12.96 8.55
CA ALA A 146 1.06 12.80 9.70
C ALA A 146 -0.40 13.19 9.39
N SER A 147 -1.29 12.99 10.35
CA SER A 147 -2.73 13.24 10.19
C SER A 147 -3.23 14.45 11.00
N ASN A 148 -2.39 15.48 11.15
CA ASN A 148 -2.68 16.66 11.97
C ASN A 148 -3.14 17.88 11.13
N GLY A 149 -3.23 17.73 9.81
CA GLY A 149 -3.65 18.79 8.89
C GLY A 149 -5.16 18.82 8.64
N THR A 150 -5.58 19.56 7.60
CA THR A 150 -6.98 19.63 7.16
C THR A 150 -7.54 18.28 6.71
N LEU A 151 -6.67 17.41 6.18
CA LEU A 151 -7.00 16.04 5.82
C LEU A 151 -6.40 15.10 6.86
N ASN A 152 -7.23 14.20 7.40
CA ASN A 152 -6.82 13.19 8.36
C ASN A 152 -6.63 11.86 7.61
N TYR A 153 -5.44 11.65 7.06
CA TYR A 153 -5.14 10.48 6.22
C TYR A 153 -5.33 9.16 6.97
N LYS A 154 -5.00 9.12 8.27
CA LYS A 154 -5.19 7.94 9.11
C LYS A 154 -6.66 7.57 9.25
N SER A 155 -7.51 8.54 9.60
CA SER A 155 -8.95 8.30 9.71
C SER A 155 -9.54 7.92 8.36
N ASP A 156 -9.15 8.63 7.30
CA ASP A 156 -9.63 8.37 5.93
C ASP A 156 -9.21 6.95 5.46
N ALA A 157 -7.97 6.51 5.74
CA ALA A 157 -7.52 5.14 5.47
C ALA A 157 -8.32 4.11 6.27
N GLN A 158 -8.53 4.32 7.58
CA GLN A 158 -9.30 3.40 8.42
C GLN A 158 -10.73 3.23 7.93
N ILE A 159 -11.38 4.32 7.53
CA ILE A 159 -12.73 4.30 6.97
C ILE A 159 -12.75 3.53 5.66
N LEU A 160 -11.85 3.85 4.72
CA LEU A 160 -11.84 3.19 3.42
C LEU A 160 -11.50 1.69 3.52
N ILE A 161 -10.57 1.30 4.40
CA ILE A 161 -10.27 -0.11 4.71
C ILE A 161 -11.51 -0.84 5.24
N ALA A 162 -12.26 -0.23 6.15
CA ALA A 162 -13.50 -0.80 6.67
C ALA A 162 -14.59 -0.91 5.59
N THR A 163 -14.67 0.08 4.70
CA THR A 163 -15.56 0.06 3.53
C THR A 163 -15.23 -1.08 2.58
N ILE A 164 -13.95 -1.25 2.20
CA ILE A 164 -13.49 -2.37 1.35
C ILE A 164 -13.87 -3.70 1.99
N LYS A 165 -13.58 -3.87 3.29
CA LYS A 165 -13.93 -5.10 4.03
C LYS A 165 -15.44 -5.40 3.97
N SER A 166 -16.29 -4.37 4.07
CA SER A 166 -17.74 -4.53 4.18
C SER A 166 -18.42 -4.74 2.82
N HIS A 167 -17.91 -4.12 1.77
CA HIS A 167 -18.59 -4.05 0.47
C HIS A 167 -17.85 -4.76 -0.66
N GLU A 168 -16.53 -4.93 -0.55
CA GLU A 168 -15.68 -5.44 -1.64
C GLU A 168 -14.97 -6.76 -1.29
N ILE A 169 -15.20 -7.30 -0.11
CA ILE A 169 -14.85 -8.67 0.25
C ILE A 169 -16.13 -9.49 0.39
N GLU A 170 -16.20 -10.62 -0.32
CA GLU A 170 -17.31 -11.55 -0.19
C GLU A 170 -17.30 -12.19 1.20
N ALA A 171 -18.41 -12.01 1.93
CA ALA A 171 -18.55 -12.49 3.30
C ALA A 171 -18.36 -14.02 3.38
N ASN A 172 -17.69 -14.47 4.44
CA ASN A 172 -17.40 -15.87 4.77
C ASN A 172 -16.45 -16.63 3.81
N THR A 173 -16.15 -16.10 2.63
CA THR A 173 -15.25 -16.75 1.65
C THR A 173 -13.91 -16.02 1.49
N PHE A 174 -13.85 -14.75 1.93
CA PHE A 174 -12.70 -13.84 1.80
C PHE A 174 -12.29 -13.55 0.35
N VAL A 175 -13.17 -13.83 -0.61
CA VAL A 175 -12.91 -13.56 -2.03
C VAL A 175 -13.03 -12.06 -2.26
N LEU A 176 -11.97 -11.46 -2.82
CA LEU A 176 -12.03 -10.08 -3.29
C LEU A 176 -13.06 -9.99 -4.43
N LYS A 177 -14.05 -9.12 -4.26
CA LYS A 177 -14.97 -8.75 -5.32
C LYS A 177 -14.27 -7.74 -6.26
N PRO A 178 -14.65 -7.69 -7.54
CA PRO A 178 -14.15 -6.69 -8.48
C PRO A 178 -14.75 -5.29 -8.29
N GLY A 179 -15.85 -5.18 -7.54
CA GLY A 179 -16.46 -3.91 -7.17
C GLY A 179 -17.50 -4.11 -6.06
N ASP A 180 -18.00 -3.02 -5.50
CA ASP A 180 -18.92 -3.06 -4.36
C ASP A 180 -20.29 -3.68 -4.68
N GLN A 181 -20.73 -3.62 -5.94
CA GLN A 181 -22.06 -4.10 -6.36
C GLN A 181 -22.08 -5.50 -7.00
N PHE A 182 -20.93 -6.14 -7.27
CA PHE A 182 -20.92 -7.40 -8.03
C PHE A 182 -19.71 -8.30 -7.74
N GLY A 183 -19.76 -9.53 -8.25
CA GLY A 183 -18.66 -10.50 -8.25
C GLY A 183 -18.52 -11.33 -6.98
N GLY A 184 -17.29 -11.64 -6.59
CA GLY A 184 -16.99 -12.60 -5.50
C GLY A 184 -16.65 -13.97 -6.08
N SER A 185 -17.16 -15.05 -5.49
CA SER A 185 -16.79 -16.41 -5.88
C SER A 185 -17.12 -16.76 -7.34
N GLN A 186 -18.11 -16.09 -7.94
CA GLN A 186 -18.56 -16.32 -9.32
C GLN A 186 -17.76 -15.52 -10.37
N ILE A 187 -17.15 -14.41 -9.98
CA ILE A 187 -16.26 -13.63 -10.84
C ILE A 187 -15.38 -12.70 -10.00
N THR A 188 -14.07 -12.81 -10.20
CA THR A 188 -13.03 -11.98 -9.59
C THR A 188 -11.91 -11.76 -10.60
N ASN A 189 -11.04 -10.79 -10.33
CA ASN A 189 -9.94 -10.38 -11.21
C ASN A 189 -8.60 -10.57 -10.48
N PRO A 190 -7.74 -11.51 -10.91
CA PRO A 190 -6.44 -11.76 -10.30
C PRO A 190 -5.53 -10.53 -10.24
N SER A 191 -5.67 -9.57 -11.16
CA SER A 191 -4.84 -8.38 -11.18
C SER A 191 -5.16 -7.38 -10.07
N TYR A 192 -6.30 -7.55 -9.38
CA TYR A 192 -6.69 -6.74 -8.23
C TYR A 192 -6.11 -7.29 -6.93
N PHE A 193 -5.65 -8.55 -6.93
CA PHE A 193 -5.12 -9.20 -5.74
C PHE A 193 -3.82 -8.53 -5.30
N SER A 194 -3.88 -7.86 -4.15
CA SER A 194 -2.77 -7.11 -3.55
C SER A 194 -2.47 -7.60 -2.12
N PRO A 195 -1.98 -8.84 -1.93
CA PRO A 195 -1.73 -9.43 -0.61
C PRO A 195 -0.91 -8.56 0.33
N ALA A 196 0.09 -7.87 -0.19
CA ALA A 196 0.92 -6.94 0.57
C ALA A 196 0.12 -5.82 1.22
N TYR A 197 -0.88 -5.30 0.50
CA TYR A 197 -1.76 -4.24 0.99
C TYR A 197 -2.70 -4.78 2.04
N TYR A 198 -3.25 -5.99 1.87
CA TYR A 198 -4.10 -6.61 2.88
C TYR A 198 -3.34 -6.76 4.21
N ARG A 199 -2.08 -7.22 4.19
CA ARG A 199 -1.25 -7.29 5.39
C ARG A 199 -1.00 -5.93 6.04
N ALA A 200 -0.76 -4.91 5.22
CA ALA A 200 -0.64 -3.53 5.68
C ALA A 200 -1.95 -3.03 6.31
N PHE A 201 -3.10 -3.33 5.69
CA PHE A 201 -4.43 -2.99 6.21
C PHE A 201 -4.70 -3.68 7.53
N GLY A 202 -4.39 -4.97 7.66
CA GLY A 202 -4.53 -5.71 8.91
C GLY A 202 -3.73 -5.10 10.04
N THR A 203 -2.50 -4.67 9.76
CA THR A 203 -1.67 -3.98 10.76
C THR A 203 -2.23 -2.60 11.09
N PHE A 204 -2.63 -1.82 10.08
CA PHE A 204 -3.09 -0.44 10.25
C PHE A 204 -4.47 -0.33 10.93
N SER A 205 -5.35 -1.30 10.68
CA SER A 205 -6.71 -1.38 11.23
C SER A 205 -6.83 -2.28 12.46
N ASN A 206 -5.73 -2.91 12.89
CA ASN A 206 -5.70 -3.91 13.98
C ASN A 206 -6.65 -5.11 13.72
N ASP A 207 -6.67 -5.60 12.48
CA ASP A 207 -7.48 -6.74 12.02
C ASP A 207 -6.64 -7.71 11.17
N ILE A 208 -5.49 -8.07 11.71
CA ILE A 208 -4.47 -8.89 11.03
C ILE A 208 -5.04 -10.23 10.55
N THR A 209 -5.88 -10.88 11.37
CA THR A 209 -6.42 -12.20 11.06
C THR A 209 -7.33 -12.18 9.83
N PHE A 210 -8.26 -11.23 9.76
CA PHE A 210 -9.17 -11.13 8.61
C PHE A 210 -8.39 -10.86 7.32
N TRP A 211 -7.52 -9.86 7.32
CA TRP A 211 -6.81 -9.49 6.09
C TRP A 211 -5.78 -10.52 5.65
N ASN A 212 -5.19 -11.29 6.58
CA ASN A 212 -4.37 -12.45 6.22
C ASN A 212 -5.21 -13.57 5.56
N GLN A 213 -6.48 -13.74 5.92
CA GLN A 213 -7.37 -14.69 5.24
C GLN A 213 -7.69 -14.24 3.81
N VAL A 214 -7.88 -12.93 3.58
CA VAL A 214 -8.03 -12.36 2.22
C VAL A 214 -6.76 -12.61 1.40
N ALA A 215 -5.58 -12.33 1.95
CA ALA A 215 -4.30 -12.60 1.29
C ALA A 215 -4.12 -14.08 0.92
N ALA A 216 -4.39 -15.00 1.87
CA ALA A 216 -4.31 -16.44 1.62
C ALA A 216 -5.32 -16.89 0.56
N LYS A 217 -6.52 -16.31 0.55
CA LYS A 217 -7.55 -16.61 -0.44
C LYS A 217 -7.13 -16.17 -1.84
N SER A 218 -6.49 -15.00 -2.00
CA SER A 218 -5.92 -14.56 -3.28
C SER A 218 -4.92 -15.56 -3.85
N TYR A 219 -3.98 -16.06 -3.04
CA TYR A 219 -3.03 -17.09 -3.49
C TYR A 219 -3.71 -18.41 -3.86
N THR A 220 -4.73 -18.81 -3.10
CA THR A 220 -5.53 -19.99 -3.42
C THR A 220 -6.18 -19.87 -4.81
N ILE A 221 -6.80 -18.72 -5.10
CA ILE A 221 -7.47 -18.47 -6.38
C ILE A 221 -6.45 -18.41 -7.53
N ILE A 222 -5.32 -17.73 -7.36
CA ILE A 222 -4.23 -17.70 -8.35
C ILE A 222 -3.77 -19.13 -8.67
N ASN A 223 -3.45 -19.93 -7.66
CA ASN A 223 -2.96 -21.29 -7.86
C ASN A 223 -4.03 -22.18 -8.52
N ASN A 224 -5.29 -22.03 -8.14
CA ASN A 224 -6.40 -22.72 -8.78
C ASN A 224 -6.54 -22.33 -10.25
N ASN A 225 -6.47 -21.03 -10.57
CA ASN A 225 -6.59 -20.55 -11.95
C ASN A 225 -5.47 -21.12 -12.83
N LEU A 226 -4.24 -21.14 -12.32
CA LEU A 226 -3.13 -21.73 -13.05
C LEU A 226 -3.31 -23.24 -13.25
N THR A 227 -3.78 -23.95 -12.22
CA THR A 227 -3.90 -25.42 -12.26
C THR A 227 -5.08 -25.89 -13.11
N VAL A 228 -6.28 -25.35 -12.85
CA VAL A 228 -7.53 -25.75 -13.52
C VAL A 228 -7.47 -25.49 -15.02
N ASN A 229 -6.81 -24.40 -15.43
CA ASN A 229 -6.74 -24.01 -16.84
C ASN A 229 -5.44 -24.45 -17.53
N ASN A 230 -4.61 -25.26 -16.87
CA ASN A 230 -3.30 -25.70 -17.37
C ASN A 230 -2.42 -24.53 -17.84
N ALA A 231 -2.41 -23.45 -17.07
CA ALA A 231 -1.66 -22.25 -17.42
C ALA A 231 -0.16 -22.43 -17.21
N VAL A 232 0.63 -21.89 -18.12
CA VAL A 232 2.10 -21.85 -18.01
C VAL A 232 2.56 -20.52 -17.44
N GLY A 233 3.76 -20.48 -16.87
CA GLY A 233 4.45 -19.21 -16.65
C GLY A 233 3.79 -18.20 -15.71
N GLY A 234 2.89 -18.64 -14.82
CA GLY A 234 2.13 -17.73 -13.97
C GLY A 234 1.11 -16.86 -14.73
N LEU A 235 0.78 -17.21 -15.98
CA LEU A 235 -0.18 -16.50 -16.84
C LEU A 235 -1.61 -16.73 -16.36
N VAL A 236 -2.04 -15.97 -15.34
CA VAL A 236 -3.43 -15.95 -14.87
C VAL A 236 -4.36 -15.39 -15.95
N SER A 237 -5.63 -15.78 -15.94
CA SER A 237 -6.63 -15.15 -16.81
C SER A 237 -7.07 -13.79 -16.26
N ASP A 238 -7.51 -12.88 -17.12
CA ASP A 238 -8.01 -11.56 -16.72
C ASP A 238 -9.16 -11.68 -15.70
N TRP A 239 -10.06 -12.65 -15.92
CA TRP A 239 -11.20 -12.89 -15.05
C TRP A 239 -11.37 -14.38 -14.78
N CYS A 240 -11.72 -14.74 -13.54
CA CYS A 240 -11.96 -16.12 -13.15
C CYS A 240 -12.98 -16.23 -12.01
N GLN A 241 -13.45 -17.45 -11.75
CA GLN A 241 -14.16 -17.79 -10.52
C GLN A 241 -13.17 -18.02 -9.38
N ALA A 242 -13.62 -18.03 -8.13
CA ALA A 242 -12.77 -18.40 -7.00
C ALA A 242 -12.27 -19.86 -7.04
N SER A 243 -12.92 -20.71 -7.83
CA SER A 243 -12.45 -22.07 -8.16
C SER A 243 -11.26 -22.08 -9.13
N GLY A 244 -10.87 -20.92 -9.69
CA GLY A 244 -9.86 -20.79 -10.73
C GLY A 244 -10.39 -20.97 -12.16
N ALA A 245 -11.54 -21.62 -12.33
CA ALA A 245 -12.16 -21.80 -13.65
C ALA A 245 -12.55 -20.47 -14.30
N TYR A 246 -12.69 -20.47 -15.63
CA TYR A 246 -13.23 -19.32 -16.35
C TYR A 246 -14.63 -18.96 -15.85
N SER A 247 -14.92 -17.66 -15.78
CA SER A 247 -16.26 -17.19 -15.40
C SER A 247 -17.14 -17.03 -16.63
N THR A 248 -18.33 -17.64 -16.62
CA THR A 248 -19.35 -17.41 -17.65
C THR A 248 -19.88 -15.98 -17.61
N ILE A 249 -19.76 -15.27 -16.48
CA ILE A 249 -20.15 -13.86 -16.34
C ILE A 249 -19.24 -12.98 -17.21
N ALA A 250 -17.95 -13.28 -17.29
CA ALA A 250 -17.02 -12.52 -18.14
C ALA A 250 -17.40 -12.64 -19.63
N SER A 251 -17.78 -13.84 -20.07
CA SER A 251 -18.31 -14.09 -21.42
C SER A 251 -19.64 -13.34 -21.66
N ALA A 252 -20.59 -13.45 -20.72
CA ALA A 252 -21.90 -12.81 -20.82
C ALA A 252 -21.82 -11.28 -20.87
N ASN A 253 -20.84 -10.69 -20.19
CA ASN A 253 -20.60 -9.25 -20.16
C ASN A 253 -19.71 -8.75 -21.32
N GLY A 254 -19.32 -9.62 -22.24
CA GLY A 254 -18.51 -9.25 -23.41
C GLY A 254 -17.10 -8.78 -23.06
N TYR A 255 -16.52 -9.26 -21.96
CA TYR A 255 -15.15 -8.91 -21.59
C TYR A 255 -14.16 -9.40 -22.65
N ASN A 256 -13.04 -8.69 -22.79
CA ASN A 256 -12.02 -9.01 -23.78
C ASN A 256 -11.62 -10.49 -23.69
N ARG A 257 -11.68 -11.22 -24.81
CA ARG A 257 -11.41 -12.66 -24.89
C ARG A 257 -12.18 -13.49 -23.84
N GLU A 258 -13.39 -13.05 -23.51
CA GLU A 258 -14.25 -13.63 -22.47
C GLU A 258 -13.58 -13.70 -21.08
N GLY A 259 -12.54 -12.89 -20.85
CA GLY A 259 -11.71 -12.89 -19.65
C GLY A 259 -10.76 -14.07 -19.49
N LYS A 260 -10.60 -14.92 -20.52
CA LYS A 260 -9.88 -16.20 -20.43
C LYS A 260 -8.37 -16.09 -20.65
N ALA A 261 -7.89 -14.99 -21.21
CA ALA A 261 -6.49 -14.79 -21.57
C ALA A 261 -5.75 -13.95 -20.52
N TYR A 262 -4.41 -13.95 -20.59
CA TYR A 262 -3.56 -13.00 -19.88
C TYR A 262 -3.42 -11.75 -20.75
N THR A 263 -4.23 -10.72 -20.50
CA THR A 263 -4.17 -9.45 -21.24
C THR A 263 -3.97 -8.26 -20.29
N TYR A 264 -4.49 -7.08 -20.63
CA TYR A 264 -4.17 -5.82 -19.96
C TYR A 264 -4.63 -5.77 -18.49
N ASP A 265 -5.67 -6.51 -18.13
CA ASP A 265 -6.03 -6.68 -16.73
C ASP A 265 -4.96 -7.50 -16.02
N ALA A 266 -4.81 -8.78 -16.39
CA ALA A 266 -3.92 -9.76 -15.77
C ALA A 266 -2.46 -9.31 -15.73
N ALA A 267 -2.04 -8.45 -16.66
CA ALA A 267 -0.68 -7.90 -16.76
C ALA A 267 -0.17 -7.29 -15.44
N ARG A 268 -1.04 -6.78 -14.57
CA ARG A 268 -0.62 -6.17 -13.28
C ARG A 268 -0.28 -7.20 -12.20
N THR A 269 -0.75 -8.46 -12.33
CA THR A 269 -0.62 -9.50 -11.30
C THR A 269 0.83 -9.76 -10.87
N PRO A 270 1.83 -9.90 -11.78
CA PRO A 270 3.22 -10.09 -11.40
C PRO A 270 3.77 -8.99 -10.49
N TRP A 271 3.42 -7.73 -10.75
CA TRP A 271 3.79 -6.60 -9.89
C TRP A 271 3.14 -6.70 -8.51
N ARG A 272 1.81 -6.86 -8.45
CA ARG A 272 1.07 -6.92 -7.18
C ARG A 272 1.58 -8.02 -6.25
N ILE A 273 1.91 -9.18 -6.82
CA ILE A 273 2.42 -10.32 -6.06
C ILE A 273 3.89 -10.15 -5.67
N ALA A 274 4.73 -9.58 -6.55
CA ALA A 274 6.12 -9.30 -6.23
C ALA A 274 6.25 -8.37 -5.00
N VAL A 275 5.37 -7.37 -4.87
CA VAL A 275 5.34 -6.46 -3.71
C VAL A 275 5.22 -7.23 -2.38
N ASP A 276 4.38 -8.28 -2.30
CA ASP A 276 4.22 -9.06 -1.04
C ASP A 276 5.49 -9.83 -0.68
N TYR A 277 6.21 -10.35 -1.68
CA TYR A 277 7.50 -10.99 -1.43
C TYR A 277 8.55 -9.98 -0.96
N LEU A 278 8.68 -8.84 -1.65
CA LEU A 278 9.69 -7.83 -1.32
C LEU A 278 9.51 -7.28 0.10
N TRP A 279 8.25 -7.06 0.52
CA TRP A 279 7.95 -6.48 1.82
C TRP A 279 7.92 -7.50 2.95
N TYR A 280 7.37 -8.70 2.72
CA TYR A 280 7.08 -9.67 3.79
C TYR A 280 7.80 -11.02 3.64
N GLY A 281 8.49 -11.26 2.53
CA GLY A 281 9.17 -12.54 2.29
C GLY A 281 8.21 -13.71 2.07
N THR A 282 6.95 -13.45 1.71
CA THR A 282 5.91 -14.48 1.58
C THR A 282 6.30 -15.57 0.57
N ALA A 283 6.26 -16.83 1.00
CA ALA A 283 6.66 -17.97 0.17
C ALA A 283 5.77 -18.15 -1.07
N ASP A 284 4.45 -18.02 -0.95
CA ASP A 284 3.52 -18.11 -2.08
C ASP A 284 3.77 -17.01 -3.11
N ALA A 285 4.10 -15.79 -2.65
CA ALA A 285 4.46 -14.67 -3.50
C ALA A 285 5.71 -14.98 -4.32
N LYS A 286 6.76 -15.49 -3.66
CA LYS A 286 8.00 -15.93 -4.33
C LYS A 286 7.70 -17.01 -5.37
N ALA A 287 6.90 -18.01 -5.01
CA ALA A 287 6.58 -19.13 -5.88
C ALA A 287 5.85 -18.68 -7.15
N TYR A 288 4.87 -17.77 -7.04
CA TYR A 288 4.18 -17.21 -8.20
C TYR A 288 5.12 -16.32 -9.04
N ALA A 289 5.79 -15.35 -8.43
CA ALA A 289 6.62 -14.40 -9.16
C ALA A 289 7.80 -15.08 -9.86
N LYS A 290 8.36 -16.15 -9.27
CA LYS A 290 9.37 -16.99 -9.92
C LYS A 290 8.83 -17.64 -11.20
N LYS A 291 7.60 -18.17 -11.21
CA LYS A 291 6.98 -18.73 -12.44
C LYS A 291 6.87 -17.65 -13.53
N SER A 292 6.45 -16.45 -13.18
CA SER A 292 6.34 -15.31 -14.11
C SER A 292 7.69 -14.84 -14.63
N SER A 293 8.71 -14.77 -13.78
CA SER A 293 10.08 -14.43 -14.21
C SER A 293 10.67 -15.52 -15.11
N ASP A 294 10.50 -16.80 -14.76
CA ASP A 294 11.02 -17.91 -15.55
C ASP A 294 10.31 -18.05 -16.90
N PHE A 295 9.03 -17.69 -17.00
CA PHE A 295 8.35 -17.60 -18.30
C PHE A 295 9.09 -16.68 -19.26
N VAL A 296 9.43 -15.47 -18.81
CA VAL A 296 10.15 -14.52 -19.65
C VAL A 296 11.58 -15.01 -19.92
N ARG A 297 12.30 -15.40 -18.87
CA ARG A 297 13.71 -15.77 -19.00
C ARG A 297 13.94 -17.04 -19.81
N ILE A 298 13.11 -18.06 -19.60
CA ILE A 298 13.28 -19.40 -20.17
C ILE A 298 12.39 -19.57 -21.41
N ASN A 299 11.08 -19.37 -21.28
CA ASN A 299 10.15 -19.69 -22.37
C ASN A 299 10.21 -18.65 -23.51
N LEU A 300 10.35 -17.37 -23.18
CA LEU A 300 10.49 -16.31 -24.18
C LEU A 300 11.95 -16.03 -24.55
N GLY A 301 12.92 -16.51 -23.78
CA GLY A 301 14.35 -16.27 -24.01
C GLY A 301 14.81 -14.83 -23.71
N GLY A 302 14.05 -14.07 -22.92
CA GLY A 302 14.41 -12.70 -22.51
C GLY A 302 13.25 -11.70 -22.61
N SER A 303 13.42 -10.54 -21.97
CA SER A 303 12.37 -9.51 -21.87
C SER A 303 12.02 -8.85 -23.22
N ALA A 304 12.98 -8.75 -24.14
CA ALA A 304 12.76 -8.18 -25.47
C ALA A 304 11.69 -8.92 -26.30
N ASN A 305 11.37 -10.16 -25.93
CA ASN A 305 10.35 -10.99 -26.58
C ASN A 305 8.98 -10.93 -25.89
N ILE A 306 8.83 -10.12 -24.84
CA ILE A 306 7.53 -9.88 -24.18
C ILE A 306 6.58 -9.20 -25.16
N LYS A 307 5.33 -9.65 -25.17
CA LYS A 307 4.22 -9.12 -25.95
C LYS A 307 3.04 -8.76 -25.06
N ASP A 308 2.12 -7.97 -25.60
CA ASP A 308 0.94 -7.43 -24.92
C ASP A 308 -0.25 -8.39 -24.86
N GLY A 309 0.01 -9.70 -24.75
CA GLY A 309 -1.05 -10.68 -24.57
C GLY A 309 -0.65 -12.12 -24.85
N TYR A 310 -1.09 -13.01 -23.96
CA TYR A 310 -0.88 -14.44 -24.05
C TYR A 310 -2.16 -15.21 -23.74
N ASN A 311 -2.38 -16.33 -24.41
CA ASN A 311 -3.31 -17.34 -23.91
C ASN A 311 -2.65 -18.05 -22.70
N GLN A 312 -3.45 -18.66 -21.82
CA GLN A 312 -2.90 -19.29 -20.61
C GLN A 312 -1.90 -20.42 -20.89
N ASN A 313 -2.00 -21.08 -22.05
CA ASN A 313 -1.01 -22.07 -22.50
C ASN A 313 0.32 -21.48 -23.01
N GLY A 314 0.49 -20.15 -22.95
CA GLY A 314 1.71 -19.43 -23.35
C GLY A 314 1.77 -19.02 -24.82
N SER A 315 0.79 -19.40 -25.64
CA SER A 315 0.72 -18.95 -27.03
C SER A 315 0.39 -17.47 -27.13
N LEU A 316 0.98 -16.79 -28.10
CA LEU A 316 0.80 -15.36 -28.30
C LEU A 316 -0.61 -15.02 -28.76
N ASN A 317 -1.13 -13.90 -28.25
CA ASN A 317 -2.37 -13.31 -28.73
C ASN A 317 -2.31 -11.77 -28.83
N GLY A 318 -1.25 -11.16 -28.30
CA GLY A 318 -0.82 -9.79 -28.56
C GLY A 318 0.35 -9.73 -29.55
N GLN A 319 0.71 -8.52 -29.98
CA GLN A 319 1.77 -8.26 -30.97
C GLN A 319 2.74 -7.15 -30.56
N TRP A 320 2.32 -6.27 -29.65
CA TRP A 320 3.07 -5.08 -29.25
C TRP A 320 3.97 -5.39 -28.05
N HIS A 321 5.07 -4.67 -27.94
CA HIS A 321 6.01 -4.75 -26.83
C HIS A 321 5.95 -3.42 -26.08
N ASN A 322 5.39 -3.43 -24.86
CA ASN A 322 5.03 -2.20 -24.15
C ASN A 322 5.24 -2.30 -22.63
N ALA A 323 5.21 -1.15 -21.97
CA ALA A 323 5.65 -1.02 -20.58
C ALA A 323 4.72 -1.70 -19.57
N THR A 324 3.44 -1.85 -19.90
CA THR A 324 2.44 -2.56 -19.07
C THR A 324 2.89 -3.99 -18.79
N PHE A 325 3.33 -4.72 -19.82
CA PHE A 325 3.73 -6.12 -19.68
C PHE A 325 5.19 -6.25 -19.26
N VAL A 326 6.09 -5.49 -19.90
CA VAL A 326 7.53 -5.56 -19.63
C VAL A 326 7.83 -5.22 -18.18
N GLY A 327 7.25 -4.13 -17.65
CA GLY A 327 7.55 -3.70 -16.30
C GLY A 327 6.95 -4.59 -15.22
N ALA A 328 5.78 -5.18 -15.46
CA ALA A 328 5.21 -6.15 -14.53
C ALA A 328 6.08 -7.41 -14.40
N PHE A 329 6.55 -7.96 -15.52
CA PHE A 329 7.46 -9.10 -15.50
C PHE A 329 8.84 -8.73 -14.92
N ALA A 330 9.33 -7.50 -15.15
CA ALA A 330 10.53 -7.00 -14.50
C ALA A 330 10.36 -6.94 -12.97
N CYS A 331 9.19 -6.52 -12.47
CA CYS A 331 8.89 -6.57 -11.03
C CYS A 331 8.91 -8.01 -10.49
N ALA A 332 8.34 -8.97 -11.22
CA ALA A 332 8.42 -10.38 -10.83
C ALA A 332 9.86 -10.93 -10.81
N ALA A 333 10.75 -10.44 -11.69
CA ALA A 333 12.16 -10.80 -11.68
C ALA A 333 12.89 -10.37 -10.39
N MET A 334 12.37 -9.37 -9.65
CA MET A 334 12.88 -9.01 -8.31
C MET A 334 12.64 -10.13 -7.29
N ALA A 335 11.60 -10.94 -7.46
CA ALA A 335 11.35 -12.13 -6.65
C ALA A 335 11.92 -13.43 -7.27
N GLY A 336 12.58 -13.30 -8.43
CA GLY A 336 13.27 -14.38 -9.11
C GLY A 336 14.66 -14.66 -8.55
N GLU A 337 15.46 -15.38 -9.33
CA GLU A 337 16.77 -15.90 -8.89
C GLU A 337 17.92 -15.54 -9.85
N ASN A 338 17.67 -14.69 -10.85
CA ASN A 338 18.64 -14.39 -11.90
C ASN A 338 18.87 -12.88 -12.05
N GLN A 339 20.02 -12.41 -11.56
CA GLN A 339 20.39 -10.98 -11.58
C GLN A 339 20.51 -10.43 -12.99
N ALA A 340 21.15 -11.13 -13.91
CA ALA A 340 21.34 -10.68 -15.29
C ALA A 340 20.00 -10.49 -16.02
N HIS A 341 19.03 -11.37 -15.77
CA HIS A 341 17.68 -11.25 -16.31
C HIS A 341 16.93 -10.04 -15.73
N LEU A 342 17.05 -9.78 -14.43
CA LEU A 342 16.48 -8.58 -13.80
C LEU A 342 17.09 -7.29 -14.37
N ASP A 343 18.43 -7.23 -14.49
CA ASP A 343 19.15 -6.07 -15.03
C ASP A 343 18.77 -5.79 -16.50
N ALA A 344 18.59 -6.85 -17.29
CA ALA A 344 18.10 -6.76 -18.66
C ALA A 344 16.65 -6.27 -18.72
N SER A 345 15.77 -6.82 -17.87
CA SER A 345 14.35 -6.45 -17.84
C SER A 345 14.13 -5.01 -17.36
N TYR A 346 14.98 -4.54 -16.43
CA TYR A 346 15.02 -3.14 -16.02
C TYR A 346 15.42 -2.22 -17.18
N SER A 347 16.50 -2.56 -17.90
CA SER A 347 16.96 -1.79 -19.05
C SER A 347 15.90 -1.71 -20.15
N ASP A 348 15.24 -2.83 -20.40
CA ASP A 348 14.18 -2.96 -21.40
C ASP A 348 12.99 -2.04 -21.08
N LEU A 349 12.49 -2.09 -19.84
CA LEU A 349 11.45 -1.18 -19.37
C LEU A 349 11.87 0.28 -19.53
N ASN A 350 13.11 0.62 -19.18
CA ASN A 350 13.57 2.02 -19.24
C ASN A 350 13.56 2.55 -20.68
N ASN A 351 13.94 1.71 -21.64
CA ASN A 351 14.03 2.05 -23.07
C ASN A 351 12.67 2.23 -23.76
N LEU A 352 11.57 1.75 -23.16
CA LEU A 352 10.22 1.93 -23.72
C LEU A 352 9.76 3.37 -23.58
N ASN A 353 9.45 4.04 -24.69
CA ASN A 353 9.06 5.44 -24.71
C ASN A 353 7.62 5.62 -25.23
N GLU A 354 6.66 5.55 -24.31
CA GLU A 354 5.22 5.61 -24.63
C GLU A 354 4.49 6.72 -23.84
N PRO A 355 5.01 7.97 -23.83
CA PRO A 355 4.64 8.99 -22.85
C PRO A 355 3.18 9.44 -22.93
N ASN A 356 2.50 9.17 -24.05
CA ASN A 356 1.11 9.56 -24.29
C ASN A 356 0.10 8.43 -24.04
N SER A 357 0.56 7.20 -23.78
CA SER A 357 -0.33 6.10 -23.38
C SER A 357 -0.56 6.17 -21.88
N TYR A 358 -1.80 6.49 -21.47
CA TYR A 358 -2.16 6.60 -20.06
C TYR A 358 -1.76 5.34 -19.30
N PHE A 359 -2.19 4.17 -19.79
CA PHE A 359 -1.98 2.94 -19.06
C PHE A 359 -0.50 2.52 -19.05
N ASN A 360 0.15 2.49 -20.22
CA ASN A 360 1.54 2.04 -20.32
C ASN A 360 2.48 2.94 -19.51
N HIS A 361 2.35 4.27 -19.61
CA HIS A 361 3.25 5.18 -18.91
C HIS A 361 2.96 5.30 -17.41
N THR A 362 1.69 5.22 -16.99
CA THR A 362 1.33 5.18 -15.56
C THR A 362 1.92 3.94 -14.89
N LEU A 363 1.73 2.76 -15.49
CA LEU A 363 2.28 1.52 -14.96
C LEU A 363 3.81 1.49 -15.04
N LYS A 364 4.43 1.97 -16.14
CA LYS A 364 5.89 2.16 -16.22
C LYS A 364 6.42 2.93 -15.01
N THR A 365 5.72 4.00 -14.62
CA THR A 365 6.14 4.86 -13.51
C THR A 365 6.03 4.11 -12.17
N LEU A 366 4.91 3.42 -11.91
CA LEU A 366 4.74 2.61 -10.69
C LEU A 366 5.77 1.47 -10.59
N TYR A 367 6.02 0.76 -11.69
CA TYR A 367 7.02 -0.30 -11.75
C TYR A 367 8.43 0.25 -11.54
N SER A 368 8.74 1.40 -12.14
CA SER A 368 10.02 2.08 -11.92
C SER A 368 10.20 2.46 -10.46
N PHE A 369 9.15 2.91 -9.77
CA PHE A 369 9.22 3.20 -8.33
C PHE A 369 9.59 1.94 -7.54
N LEU A 370 8.96 0.79 -7.83
CA LEU A 370 9.31 -0.46 -7.15
C LEU A 370 10.75 -0.90 -7.46
N LEU A 371 11.11 -1.00 -8.74
CA LEU A 371 12.42 -1.47 -9.21
C LEU A 371 13.60 -0.64 -8.67
N THR A 372 13.35 0.63 -8.35
CA THR A 372 14.35 1.58 -7.84
C THR A 372 14.30 1.79 -6.32
N GLY A 373 13.44 1.07 -5.59
CA GLY A 373 13.34 1.20 -4.12
C GLY A 373 12.57 2.43 -3.64
N ASN A 374 11.71 2.98 -4.48
CA ASN A 374 10.86 4.15 -4.21
C ASN A 374 9.39 3.78 -3.95
N PHE A 375 9.04 2.49 -3.97
CA PHE A 375 7.72 1.97 -3.59
C PHE A 375 7.89 1.01 -2.40
N TYR A 376 7.97 1.55 -1.19
CA TYR A 376 8.35 0.82 0.02
C TYR A 376 7.18 0.69 0.98
N LEU A 377 7.09 -0.42 1.73
CA LEU A 377 6.20 -0.49 2.89
C LEU A 377 6.65 0.60 3.87
N PRO A 378 5.83 1.62 4.18
CA PRO A 378 6.18 2.58 5.21
C PRO A 378 6.51 1.80 6.47
N PRO A 379 7.65 2.08 7.14
CA PRO A 379 7.88 1.56 8.47
C PRO A 379 6.60 1.85 9.23
N THR A 380 5.90 0.79 9.64
CA THR A 380 4.83 0.94 10.60
C THR A 380 5.46 1.81 11.65
N ALA A 381 4.92 3.00 11.89
CA ALA A 381 5.23 3.64 13.14
C ALA A 381 4.83 2.58 14.15
N ASN A 382 5.80 1.78 14.63
CA ASN A 382 5.72 1.03 15.87
C ASN A 382 5.02 2.00 16.74
N LEU A 383 3.73 1.68 17.02
CA LEU A 383 2.70 2.64 17.37
C LEU A 383 3.41 3.89 17.81
N SER A 384 3.36 4.96 16.99
CA SER A 384 3.40 6.28 17.60
C SER A 384 2.61 6.05 18.87
N THR A 385 3.26 6.22 20.01
CA THR A 385 2.56 6.33 21.25
C THR A 385 1.76 7.62 21.08
N GLY A 386 0.72 7.62 20.24
CA GLY A 386 -0.59 7.90 20.72
C GLY A 386 -0.65 7.08 22.00
N ASP A 387 -0.26 7.70 23.11
CA ASP A 387 -1.24 8.44 23.88
C ASP A 387 -2.65 7.96 23.49
N PHE A 388 -2.87 6.66 23.71
CA PHE A 388 -4.14 6.22 24.18
C PHE A 388 -4.27 6.97 25.50
N ASP A 389 -5.06 8.04 25.44
CA ASP A 389 -5.67 8.68 26.58
C ASP A 389 -6.49 7.62 27.34
N LEU A 390 -5.79 6.75 28.08
CA LEU A 390 -6.09 6.63 29.49
C LEU A 390 -5.55 7.91 30.09
N GLU A 391 -6.39 8.94 30.10
CA GLU A 391 -6.21 10.23 30.74
C GLU A 391 -4.81 10.41 31.32
N LYS A 392 -3.90 11.01 30.55
CA LYS A 392 -2.54 11.35 31.01
C LYS A 392 -2.57 12.16 32.33
N SER A 393 -3.74 12.67 32.72
CA SER A 393 -4.08 13.37 33.95
C SER A 393 -4.38 12.49 35.19
N THR A 394 -4.63 11.17 35.10
CA THR A 394 -5.02 10.36 36.28
C THR A 394 -3.96 9.38 36.79
N VAL A 395 -2.86 9.16 36.05
CA VAL A 395 -1.77 8.29 36.53
C VAL A 395 -0.53 9.07 36.91
N THR A 396 -0.27 9.19 38.21
CA THR A 396 0.89 9.88 38.78
C THR A 396 1.70 8.97 39.71
N LEU A 397 3.00 9.27 39.84
CA LEU A 397 3.93 8.60 40.73
C LEU A 397 4.57 9.65 41.66
N PHE A 398 4.44 9.49 42.97
CA PHE A 398 5.07 10.41 43.92
C PHE A 398 5.47 9.72 45.24
N PRO A 399 6.64 10.03 45.84
CA PRO A 399 7.71 10.86 45.27
C PRO A 399 8.48 10.15 44.15
N ASN A 400 9.02 10.93 43.22
CA ASN A 400 9.93 10.45 42.18
C ASN A 400 10.97 11.55 41.88
N PRO A 401 12.25 11.39 42.27
CA PRO A 401 12.85 10.17 42.80
C PRO A 401 12.35 9.77 44.20
N SER A 402 12.41 8.48 44.52
CA SER A 402 12.07 7.89 45.82
C SER A 402 13.30 7.24 46.46
N ALA A 403 13.35 7.16 47.79
CA ALA A 403 14.38 6.41 48.53
C ALA A 403 14.06 4.92 48.58
N ASP A 404 12.81 4.58 48.89
CA ASP A 404 12.36 3.19 49.09
C ASP A 404 10.88 2.98 48.74
N ARG A 405 10.02 4.01 48.89
CA ARG A 405 8.58 3.92 48.67
C ARG A 405 8.02 5.01 47.77
N PHE A 406 7.08 4.66 46.91
CA PHE A 406 6.34 5.63 46.09
C PHE A 406 4.88 5.23 45.97
N THR A 407 4.02 6.22 45.80
CA THR A 407 2.58 6.03 45.58
C THR A 407 2.28 6.10 44.10
N VAL A 408 1.52 5.13 43.61
CA VAL A 408 0.91 5.10 42.28
C VAL A 408 -0.54 5.56 42.43
N HIS A 409 -0.88 6.69 41.83
CA HIS A 409 -2.28 7.05 41.58
C HIS A 409 -2.71 6.37 40.28
N ALA A 410 -3.74 5.52 40.31
CA ALA A 410 -4.25 4.81 39.14
C ALA A 410 -5.72 4.39 39.37
N PRO A 411 -6.55 4.22 38.33
CA PRO A 411 -7.93 3.73 38.49
C PRO A 411 -8.01 2.42 39.28
N GLN A 412 -9.10 2.22 40.02
CA GLN A 412 -9.39 0.95 40.70
C GLN A 412 -9.42 -0.21 39.70
N GLN A 413 -9.12 -1.43 40.16
CA GLN A 413 -9.04 -2.65 39.34
C GLN A 413 -7.91 -2.63 38.28
N SER A 414 -6.96 -1.71 38.36
CA SER A 414 -5.76 -1.72 37.51
C SER A 414 -4.73 -2.74 38.04
N THR A 415 -3.96 -3.37 37.16
CA THR A 415 -2.78 -4.16 37.54
C THR A 415 -1.53 -3.30 37.42
N ILE A 416 -0.82 -3.10 38.53
CA ILE A 416 0.48 -2.44 38.60
C ILE A 416 1.57 -3.52 38.56
N SER A 417 2.52 -3.39 37.64
CA SER A 417 3.72 -4.22 37.55
C SER A 417 4.97 -3.34 37.62
N VAL A 418 5.90 -3.66 38.52
CA VAL A 418 7.23 -3.04 38.62
C VAL A 418 8.23 -3.92 37.91
N ILE A 419 8.97 -3.34 36.98
CA ILE A 419 9.97 -4.01 36.16
C ILE A 419 11.35 -3.44 36.50
N SER A 420 12.29 -4.34 36.82
CA SER A 420 13.68 -4.02 37.13
C SER A 420 14.46 -3.51 35.91
N PRO A 421 15.64 -2.89 36.10
CA PRO A 421 16.54 -2.56 35.00
C PRO A 421 16.92 -3.74 34.10
N SER A 422 16.89 -4.98 34.62
CA SER A 422 17.15 -6.21 33.87
C SER A 422 15.93 -6.71 33.08
N GLY A 423 14.79 -6.02 33.16
CA GLY A 423 13.56 -6.40 32.47
C GLY A 423 12.69 -7.42 33.21
N SER A 424 13.00 -7.75 34.47
CA SER A 424 12.25 -8.73 35.27
C SER A 424 11.13 -8.06 36.06
N ILE A 425 9.95 -8.67 36.14
CA ILE A 425 8.87 -8.19 37.02
C ILE A 425 9.25 -8.54 38.47
N ILE A 426 9.44 -7.52 39.30
CA ILE A 426 9.86 -7.67 40.71
C ILE A 426 8.71 -7.44 41.69
N HIS A 427 7.62 -6.84 41.24
CA HIS A 427 6.41 -6.65 42.03
C HIS A 427 5.21 -6.56 41.09
N GLN A 428 4.08 -7.16 41.48
CA GLN A 428 2.83 -7.06 40.76
C GLN A 428 1.64 -7.11 41.72
N GLN A 429 0.69 -6.20 41.56
CA GLN A 429 -0.55 -6.21 42.33
C GLN A 429 -1.71 -5.56 41.59
N LYS A 430 -2.94 -5.97 41.91
CA LYS A 430 -4.17 -5.35 41.42
C LYS A 430 -4.65 -4.29 42.41
N THR A 431 -4.99 -3.10 41.93
CA THR A 431 -5.40 -1.96 42.75
C THR A 431 -6.82 -2.17 43.28
N THR A 432 -7.00 -1.99 44.59
CA THR A 432 -8.32 -1.93 45.23
C THR A 432 -8.76 -0.49 45.48
N ASN A 433 -7.82 0.45 45.50
CA ASN A 433 -8.01 1.87 45.73
C ASN A 433 -7.25 2.68 44.67
N GLU A 434 -7.60 3.95 44.50
CA GLU A 434 -6.94 4.82 43.52
C GLU A 434 -5.49 5.14 43.86
N ASN A 435 -5.14 5.13 45.15
CA ASN A 435 -3.76 5.30 45.61
C ASN A 435 -3.24 3.96 46.11
N THR A 436 -2.15 3.51 45.50
CA THR A 436 -1.47 2.26 45.85
C THR A 436 -0.01 2.54 46.13
N GLU A 437 0.44 2.26 47.34
CA GLU A 437 1.84 2.41 47.71
C GLU A 437 2.66 1.17 47.32
N ILE A 438 3.85 1.42 46.77
CA ILE A 438 4.82 0.41 46.36
C ILE A 438 6.07 0.59 47.21
N ASN A 439 6.55 -0.52 47.80
CA ASN A 439 7.77 -0.56 48.59
C ASN A 439 8.85 -1.36 47.85
N LEU A 440 9.96 -0.69 47.54
CA LEU A 440 11.16 -1.23 46.89
C LEU A 440 12.41 -1.12 47.79
N ALA A 441 12.27 -1.06 49.12
CA ALA A 441 13.39 -0.92 50.06
C ALA A 441 14.50 -1.98 49.90
N ASN A 442 14.17 -3.15 49.34
CA ASN A 442 15.11 -4.25 49.12
C ASN A 442 15.73 -4.27 47.71
N GLN A 443 15.55 -3.20 46.93
CA GLN A 443 16.03 -3.09 45.55
C GLN A 443 17.16 -2.08 45.45
N SER A 444 18.11 -2.32 44.53
CA SER A 444 19.24 -1.43 44.31
C SER A 444 18.78 -0.09 43.69
N SER A 445 19.49 0.99 43.99
CA SER A 445 19.29 2.29 43.33
C SER A 445 19.34 2.14 41.80
N GLY A 446 18.45 2.83 41.08
CA GLY A 446 18.33 2.68 39.64
C GLY A 446 16.99 3.14 39.05
N ILE A 447 16.81 2.88 37.76
CA ILE A 447 15.57 3.21 37.03
C ILE A 447 14.70 1.96 36.92
N TYR A 448 13.48 2.07 37.44
CA TYR A 448 12.46 1.02 37.33
C TYR A 448 11.32 1.49 36.44
N LEU A 449 10.69 0.56 35.74
CA LEU A 449 9.50 0.84 34.92
C LEU A 449 8.26 0.34 35.64
N ILE A 450 7.24 1.19 35.71
CA ILE A 450 5.94 0.89 36.30
C ILE A 450 4.94 0.78 35.17
N LYS A 451 4.50 -0.44 34.87
CA LYS A 451 3.43 -0.70 33.91
C LYS A 451 2.11 -0.81 34.67
N ILE A 452 1.15 0.04 34.33
CA ILE A 452 -0.23 -0.03 34.84
C ILE A 452 -1.11 -0.50 33.69
N SER A 453 -1.94 -1.51 33.92
CA SER A 453 -2.82 -2.09 32.89
C SER A 453 -4.24 -2.30 33.42
N ASN A 454 -5.24 -2.23 32.54
CA ASN A 454 -6.62 -2.59 32.88
C ASN A 454 -6.99 -3.97 32.30
N ASP A 455 -8.17 -4.47 32.63
CA ASP A 455 -8.66 -5.78 32.18
C ASP A 455 -8.96 -5.82 30.65
N ASP A 456 -8.99 -4.66 29.96
CA ASP A 456 -9.16 -4.52 28.50
C ASP A 456 -7.82 -4.48 27.72
N PHE A 457 -6.72 -4.97 28.32
CA PHE A 457 -5.37 -4.98 27.75
C PHE A 457 -4.77 -3.60 27.40
N LYS A 458 -5.37 -2.49 27.87
CA LYS A 458 -4.77 -1.15 27.75
C LYS A 458 -3.72 -0.97 28.85
N SER A 459 -2.62 -0.29 28.55
CA SER A 459 -1.58 -0.04 29.55
C SER A 459 -0.84 1.29 29.38
N VAL A 460 -0.38 1.85 30.49
CA VAL A 460 0.51 3.01 30.54
C VAL A 460 1.80 2.62 31.27
N THR A 461 2.94 3.13 30.82
CA THR A 461 4.23 2.91 31.48
C THR A 461 4.80 4.23 31.99
N LYS A 462 5.25 4.26 33.24
CA LYS A 462 5.92 5.40 33.88
C LYS A 462 7.30 4.94 34.39
N LYS A 463 8.24 5.88 34.51
CA LYS A 463 9.56 5.61 35.12
C LYS A 463 9.58 6.09 36.57
N VAL A 464 10.21 5.32 37.46
CA VAL A 464 10.56 5.75 38.82
C VAL A 464 12.06 5.63 39.03
N ILE A 465 12.65 6.62 39.70
CA ILE A 465 14.07 6.65 40.06
C ILE A 465 14.17 6.31 41.54
N LEU A 466 14.82 5.20 41.86
CA LEU A 466 15.18 4.82 43.23
C LEU A 466 16.58 5.35 43.54
N LYS A 467 16.71 6.15 44.60
CA LYS A 467 17.97 6.79 45.03
C LYS A 467 18.80 5.87 45.89
#